data_AF-A0A0F6WPN3-F1
#
_entry.id   AF-A0A0F6WPN3-F1
#
_cell.length_a   1.000
_cell.length_b   1.000
_cell.length_c   1.000
_cell.angle_alpha   90.00
_cell.angle_beta   90.00
_cell.angle_gamma   90.00
#
_symmetry.space_group_name_H-M   'P 1'
#
loop_
_entity.id
_entity.type
_entity.pdbx_description
1 polymer ?
#
loop_
_entity_poly.entity_id
_entity_poly.type
_entity_poly.pdbx_seq_one_letter_code
_entity_poly.pdbx_strand_id
1 'polypeptide(L)'
;MTTDFSYILLVVAVCAVITFALRAVPFLILKPLRESQFVGKMAMWMPAGILAILTASTFRSNAIDLKTLTFGLIAVAITVAAHLLGSRRTLLSVGAGTIVFVGLVNLF
;
A
#
# COMPACT_ATOMS: atom_id res chain seq x y z
N MET A 1 20.83 7.36 -24.11
CA MET A 1 20.62 6.91 -22.72
C MET A 1 20.44 5.41 -22.77
N THR A 2 21.52 4.63 -22.71
CA THR A 2 21.43 3.18 -22.61
C THR A 2 21.02 2.88 -21.18
N THR A 3 19.73 2.59 -20.97
CA THR A 3 19.28 1.91 -19.76
C THR A 3 19.81 0.50 -19.82
N ASP A 4 21.11 0.36 -19.52
CA ASP A 4 21.77 -0.92 -19.45
C ASP A 4 21.09 -1.73 -18.37
N PHE A 5 20.58 -2.91 -18.72
CA PHE A 5 19.87 -3.83 -17.81
C PHE A 5 20.61 -3.99 -16.46
N SER A 6 21.94 -3.95 -16.51
CA SER A 6 22.82 -3.94 -15.34
C SER A 6 22.56 -2.78 -14.38
N TYR A 7 22.37 -1.54 -14.86
CA TYR A 7 22.06 -0.37 -14.02
C TYR A 7 20.74 -0.55 -13.29
N ILE A 8 19.69 -0.98 -13.99
CA ILE A 8 18.36 -1.22 -13.39
C ILE A 8 18.46 -2.32 -12.32
N LEU A 9 19.17 -3.41 -12.63
CA LEU A 9 19.36 -4.52 -11.69
C LEU A 9 20.08 -4.05 -10.42
N LEU A 10 21.12 -3.21 -10.56
CA LEU A 10 21.88 -2.67 -9.45
C LEU A 10 21.01 -1.75 -8.57
N VAL A 11 20.22 -0.86 -9.18
CA VAL A 11 19.28 0.01 -8.46
C VAL A 11 18.24 -0.82 -7.71
N VAL A 12 17.64 -1.83 -8.35
CA VAL A 12 16.67 -2.73 -7.71
C VAL A 12 17.32 -3.48 -6.54
N ALA A 13 18.53 -3.99 -6.72
CA ALA A 13 19.27 -4.68 -5.67
C ALA A 13 19.55 -3.76 -4.47
N VAL A 14 20.00 -2.52 -4.71
CA VAL A 14 20.25 -1.54 -3.65
C VAL A 14 18.96 -1.17 -2.93
N CYS A 15 17.88 -0.86 -3.65
CA CYS A 15 16.57 -0.59 -3.06
C CYS A 15 16.05 -1.77 -2.23
N ALA A 16 16.23 -3.01 -2.72
CA ALA A 16 15.85 -4.22 -2.00
C ALA A 16 16.65 -4.38 -0.71
N VAL A 17 17.97 -4.19 -0.74
CA VAL A 17 18.85 -4.26 0.43
C VAL A 17 18.48 -3.19 1.45
N ILE A 18 18.30 -1.93 1.01
CA ILE A 18 17.90 -0.83 1.90
C ILE A 18 16.54 -1.14 2.53
N THR A 19 15.54 -1.53 1.74
CA THR A 19 14.19 -1.85 2.24
C THR A 19 14.22 -3.00 3.24
N PHE A 20 14.99 -4.05 2.93
CA PHE A 20 15.14 -5.21 3.80
C PHE A 20 15.82 -4.82 5.11
N ALA A 21 16.92 -4.06 5.06
CA ALA A 21 17.63 -3.58 6.24
C ALA A 21 16.72 -2.70 7.11
N LEU A 22 16.05 -1.70 6.52
CA LEU A 22 15.12 -0.82 7.23
C LEU A 22 13.96 -1.58 7.86
N ARG A 23 13.48 -2.66 7.24
CA ARG A 23 12.47 -3.53 7.83
C ARG A 23 13.05 -4.45 8.90
N ALA A 24 14.28 -4.94 8.76
CA ALA A 24 14.92 -5.83 9.74
C ALA A 24 15.31 -5.10 11.03
N VAL A 25 15.74 -3.83 10.93
CA VAL A 25 16.11 -2.96 12.06
C VAL A 25 15.05 -2.91 13.17
N PRO A 26 13.77 -2.58 12.91
CA PRO A 26 12.76 -2.55 13.96
C PRO A 26 12.58 -3.93 14.58
N PHE A 27 12.66 -5.03 13.84
CA PHE A 27 12.53 -6.38 14.43
C PHE A 27 13.72 -6.80 15.29
N LEU A 28 14.93 -6.35 14.96
CA LEU A 28 16.15 -6.56 15.75
C LEU A 28 16.12 -5.77 17.07
N ILE A 29 15.71 -4.49 17.01
CA ILE A 29 15.67 -3.59 18.16
C ILE A 29 14.44 -3.85 19.05
N LEU A 30 13.29 -4.23 18.48
CA LEU A 30 12.08 -4.55 19.25
C LEU A 30 12.12 -5.93 19.91
N LYS A 31 13.10 -6.81 19.60
CA LYS A 31 13.22 -8.13 20.28
C LYS A 31 13.18 -8.03 21.81
N PRO A 32 13.95 -7.17 22.48
CA PRO A 32 13.87 -6.96 23.93
C PRO A 32 12.59 -6.25 24.41
N LEU A 33 11.93 -5.45 23.56
CA LEU A 33 10.68 -4.75 23.91
C LEU A 33 9.41 -5.60 23.66
N ARG A 34 9.54 -6.73 22.96
CA ARG A 34 8.43 -7.66 22.65
C ARG A 34 7.89 -8.39 23.87
N GLU A 35 8.56 -8.32 25.01
CA GLU A 35 8.07 -8.86 26.28
C GLU A 35 6.83 -8.10 26.78
N SER A 36 6.62 -6.86 26.33
CA SER A 36 5.39 -6.11 26.57
C SER A 36 4.33 -6.42 25.51
N GLN A 37 3.27 -7.12 25.90
CA GLN A 37 2.13 -7.46 25.03
C GLN A 37 1.45 -6.23 24.38
N PHE A 38 1.65 -5.04 24.95
CA PHE A 38 1.12 -3.79 24.42
C PHE A 38 1.82 -3.37 23.12
N VAL A 39 3.14 -3.50 23.05
CA VAL A 39 3.93 -3.13 21.86
C VAL A 39 3.66 -4.08 20.71
N GLY A 40 3.50 -5.39 20.99
CA GLY A 40 3.15 -6.38 19.98
C GLY A 40 1.77 -6.14 19.35
N LYS A 41 0.79 -5.71 20.16
CA LYS A 41 -0.53 -5.30 19.67
C LYS A 41 -0.46 -4.05 18.81
N MET A 42 0.23 -2.98 19.23
CA MET A 42 0.41 -1.78 18.39
C MET A 42 1.12 -2.09 17.07
N ALA A 43 2.14 -2.95 17.09
CA ALA A 43 2.87 -3.38 15.88
C ALA A 43 1.96 -4.11 14.87
N MET A 44 0.96 -4.86 15.32
CA MET A 44 0.02 -5.54 14.43
C MET A 44 -0.88 -4.55 13.66
N TRP A 45 -1.15 -3.37 14.23
CA TRP A 45 -1.98 -2.32 13.61
C TRP A 45 -1.17 -1.35 12.75
N MET A 46 0.17 -1.36 12.83
CA MET A 46 1.03 -0.51 12.00
C MET A 46 0.75 -0.61 10.49
N PRO A 47 0.57 -1.80 9.89
CA PRO A 47 0.29 -1.88 8.44
C PRO A 47 -0.98 -1.14 8.05
N ALA A 48 -2.04 -1.28 8.84
CA ALA A 48 -3.29 -0.57 8.61
C ALA A 48 -3.12 0.95 8.76
N GLY A 49 -2.38 1.39 9.78
CA GLY A 49 -2.07 2.81 9.99
C GLY A 49 -1.27 3.43 8.84
N ILE A 50 -0.22 2.74 8.37
CA ILE A 50 0.59 3.19 7.24
C ILE A 50 -0.26 3.28 5.96
N LEU A 51 -1.10 2.28 5.69
CA LEU A 51 -2.00 2.29 4.53
C LEU A 51 -3.02 3.43 4.60
N ALA A 52 -3.53 3.75 5.79
CA ALA A 52 -4.43 4.89 5.98
C ALA A 52 -3.73 6.23 5.66
N ILE A 53 -2.50 6.42 6.16
CA ILE A 53 -1.69 7.61 5.87
C ILE A 53 -1.37 7.72 4.38
N LEU A 54 -0.94 6.62 3.76
CA LEU A 54 -0.65 6.56 2.31
C LEU A 54 -1.89 6.89 1.48
N THR A 55 -3.06 6.40 1.87
CA THR A 55 -4.32 6.68 1.19
C THR A 55 -4.66 8.16 1.32
N ALA A 56 -4.58 8.73 2.53
CA ALA A 56 -4.85 10.14 2.77
C ALA A 56 -3.87 11.05 2.02
N SER A 57 -2.58 10.71 1.98
CA SER A 57 -1.57 11.50 1.26
C SER A 57 -1.77 11.41 -0.26
N THR A 58 -2.12 10.24 -0.77
CA THR A 58 -2.46 10.03 -2.18
C THR A 58 -3.70 10.84 -2.55
N PHE A 59 -4.75 10.78 -1.73
CA PHE A 59 -5.97 11.53 -1.96
C PHE A 59 -5.71 13.04 -1.93
N ARG A 60 -4.90 13.52 -0.98
CA ARG A 60 -4.47 14.92 -0.90
C ARG A 60 -3.67 15.36 -2.13
N SER A 61 -2.83 14.49 -2.67
CA SER A 61 -2.02 14.78 -3.87
C SER A 61 -2.87 14.77 -5.15
N ASN A 62 -3.87 13.90 -5.22
CA ASN A 62 -4.78 13.77 -6.37
C ASN A 62 -5.98 14.73 -6.30
N ALA A 63 -6.23 15.40 -5.16
CA ALA A 63 -7.32 16.36 -4.99
C ALA A 63 -7.22 17.60 -5.90
N ILE A 64 -6.09 17.79 -6.59
CA ILE A 64 -5.90 18.83 -7.60
C ILE A 64 -6.63 18.47 -8.91
N ASP A 65 -6.88 17.18 -9.17
CA ASP A 65 -7.65 16.69 -10.31
C ASP A 65 -9.00 16.09 -9.86
N LEU A 66 -10.07 16.84 -10.09
CA LEU A 66 -11.42 16.49 -9.67
C LEU A 66 -11.95 15.21 -10.34
N LYS A 67 -11.41 14.85 -11.51
CA LYS A 67 -11.82 13.65 -12.25
C LYS A 67 -11.18 12.39 -11.67
N THR A 68 -9.88 12.43 -11.39
CA THR A 68 -9.18 11.36 -10.67
C THR A 68 -9.77 11.13 -9.26
N LEU A 69 -10.21 12.20 -8.60
CA LEU A 69 -10.88 12.13 -7.29
C LEU A 69 -12.19 11.34 -7.33
N THR A 70 -13.05 11.61 -8.32
CA THR A 70 -14.36 10.94 -8.45
C THR A 70 -14.19 9.46 -8.80
N PHE A 71 -13.24 9.13 -9.69
CA PHE A 71 -12.91 7.72 -10.00
C PHE A 71 -12.31 6.98 -8.81
N GLY A 72 -11.46 7.65 -8.02
CA GLY A 72 -10.93 7.10 -6.77
C GLY A 72 -12.03 6.77 -5.76
N LEU A 73 -13.02 7.66 -5.59
CA LEU A 73 -14.16 7.43 -4.70
C LEU A 73 -15.02 6.24 -5.13
N ILE A 74 -15.29 6.11 -6.44
CA ILE A 74 -16.05 4.98 -6.99
C ILE A 74 -15.30 3.67 -6.75
N ALA A 75 -13.99 3.63 -6.98
CA ALA A 75 -13.17 2.45 -6.73
C ALA A 75 -13.15 2.05 -5.25
N VAL A 76 -13.07 3.02 -4.33
CA VAL A 76 -13.16 2.78 -2.88
C VAL A 76 -14.53 2.21 -2.52
N ALA A 77 -15.62 2.79 -3.02
CA ALA A 77 -16.98 2.30 -2.75
C ALA A 77 -17.15 0.84 -3.21
N ILE A 78 -16.63 0.50 -4.40
CA ILE A 78 -16.66 -0.87 -4.93
C ILE A 78 -15.77 -1.80 -4.10
N THR A 79 -14.61 -1.34 -3.65
CA THR A 79 -13.72 -2.11 -2.77
C THR A 79 -14.44 -2.46 -1.46
N VAL A 80 -15.14 -1.48 -0.86
CA VAL A 80 -15.92 -1.66 0.37
C VAL A 80 -17.08 -2.62 0.14
N ALA A 81 -17.84 -2.45 -0.94
CA ALA A 81 -18.93 -3.36 -1.29
C ALA A 81 -18.42 -4.80 -1.47
N ALA A 82 -17.34 -4.99 -2.24
CA ALA A 82 -16.72 -6.29 -2.44
C ALA A 82 -16.16 -6.89 -1.14
N HIS A 83 -15.64 -6.06 -0.24
CA HIS A 83 -15.13 -6.49 1.06
C HIS A 83 -16.27 -6.97 1.97
N LEU A 84 -17.38 -6.25 2.01
CA LEU A 84 -18.56 -6.59 2.81
C LEU A 84 -19.27 -7.84 2.30
N LEU A 85 -19.42 -7.99 0.98
CA LEU A 85 -20.05 -9.18 0.38
C LEU A 85 -19.12 -10.40 0.38
N GLY A 86 -17.81 -10.19 0.32
CA GLY A 86 -16.82 -11.23 0.07
C GLY A 86 -15.88 -11.54 1.22
N SER A 87 -16.19 -11.10 2.46
CA SER A 87 -15.40 -10.99 3.72
C SER A 87 -14.28 -12.00 4.01
N ARG A 88 -14.20 -13.13 3.29
CA ARG A 88 -13.09 -14.11 3.36
C ARG A 88 -12.05 -14.03 2.24
N ARG A 89 -12.18 -13.12 1.26
CA ARG A 89 -11.26 -13.03 0.09
C ARG A 89 -10.70 -11.63 -0.12
N THR A 90 -9.76 -11.22 0.75
CA THR A 90 -9.06 -9.93 0.69
C THR A 90 -8.44 -9.65 -0.68
N LEU A 91 -7.88 -10.68 -1.33
CA LEU A 91 -7.30 -10.56 -2.67
C LEU A 91 -8.34 -10.17 -3.74
N LEU A 92 -9.59 -10.66 -3.64
CA LEU A 92 -10.64 -10.29 -4.57
C LEU A 92 -11.12 -8.86 -4.38
N SER A 93 -11.25 -8.40 -3.13
CA SER A 93 -11.66 -7.01 -2.84
C SER A 93 -10.63 -6.00 -3.35
N VAL A 94 -9.34 -6.23 -3.10
CA VAL A 94 -8.25 -5.38 -3.60
C VAL A 94 -8.14 -5.42 -5.12
N GLY A 95 -8.23 -6.62 -5.71
CA GLY A 95 -8.17 -6.80 -7.16
C GLY A 95 -9.32 -6.11 -7.89
N ALA A 96 -10.57 -6.28 -7.41
CA ALA A 96 -11.74 -5.64 -8.00
C ALA A 96 -11.66 -4.11 -7.96
N GLY A 97 -11.30 -3.54 -6.80
CA GLY A 97 -11.12 -2.10 -6.66
C GLY A 97 -10.06 -1.53 -7.60
N THR A 98 -8.93 -2.24 -7.73
CA THR A 98 -7.82 -1.84 -8.62
C THR A 98 -8.24 -1.87 -10.09
N ILE A 99 -8.89 -2.94 -10.54
CA ILE A 99 -9.34 -3.08 -11.93
C ILE A 99 -10.31 -1.96 -12.29
N VAL A 100 -11.27 -1.66 -11.40
CA VAL A 100 -12.23 -0.58 -11.65
C VAL A 100 -11.56 0.78 -11.68
N PHE A 101 -10.65 1.08 -10.75
CA PHE A 101 -9.91 2.34 -10.76
C PHE A 101 -9.10 2.53 -12.05
N VAL A 102 -8.32 1.50 -12.42
CA VAL A 102 -7.49 1.53 -13.64
C VAL A 102 -8.37 1.68 -14.88
N GLY A 103 -9.49 0.94 -14.94
CA GLY A 103 -10.45 1.06 -16.04
C GLY A 103 -11.03 2.46 -16.17
N LEU A 104 -11.48 3.06 -15.06
CA LEU A 104 -12.06 4.40 -15.07
C LEU A 104 -11.04 5.47 -15.48
N VAL A 105 -9.82 5.43 -14.94
CA VAL A 105 -8.77 6.40 -15.28
C VAL A 105 -8.26 6.28 -16.71
N ASN A 106 -8.19 5.06 -17.27
CA ASN A 106 -7.61 4.87 -18.61
C ASN A 106 -8.66 4.95 -19.74
N LEU A 107 -9.93 4.64 -19.46
CA LEU A 107 -10.98 4.66 -20.48
C LEU A 107 -11.70 6.00 -20.59
N PHE A 108 -11.57 6.88 -19.59
CA PHE A 108 -12.23 8.19 -19.56
C PHE A 108 -11.24 9.33 -19.37
#